data_AF-A0A238BQZ2-F1
#
_entry.id   AF-A0A238BQZ2-F1
#
_cell.length_a   1.000
_cell.length_b   1.000
_cell.length_c   1.000
_cell.angle_alpha   90.00
_cell.angle_beta   90.00
_cell.angle_gamma   90.00
#
_symmetry.space_group_name_H-M   'P 1'
#
loop_
_entity.id
_entity.type
_entity.pdbx_description
1 polymer ?
#
loop_
_entity_poly.entity_id
_entity_poly.type
_entity_poly.pdbx_seq_one_letter_code
_entity_poly.pdbx_strand_id
1 'polypeptide(L)'
;METSVPSSSNHAALAKMEIASLPVMKLQYVTERIIAALFPSDSTDAQYRTDLKEATVLLRRNHSEHYKIFNLSKKRSDLGRLHSVVELGWPEELAPPLDRLCSICKLLENWLSANARNVVVIHCKGGCSRAAIVIAAYMHYISICSTNEIIENRFALQQFSEHYLGPNGQPSHKRYVKYFSSLLCGRTKIQPATVYLHNIILTNFFGRNVLFKIYERMQPVHTTSLKVTTESNTFDLDDLPLRGDILVKCFQRTNTAERALFFRCQFNTCTFDLSAHNENIYRLRFHREELDNIFDDSSVNSQAVIEFLFFVERSKSSNDECGRVSTANGAVGGSSRRSIAEDSRADSYENFDKEE
;
A
#
# COMPACT_ATOMS: atom_id res chain seq x y z
N MET A 1 60.27 30.54 -27.50
CA MET A 1 59.49 29.32 -27.82
C MET A 1 59.37 28.54 -26.53
N GLU A 2 58.18 28.55 -25.94
CA GLU A 2 57.60 27.53 -25.04
C GLU A 2 56.47 28.20 -24.26
N THR A 3 55.29 28.14 -24.86
CA THR A 3 54.01 28.31 -24.21
C THR A 3 53.70 27.02 -23.45
N SER A 4 53.62 27.06 -22.12
CA SER A 4 53.04 25.99 -21.32
C SER A 4 51.89 26.52 -20.47
N VAL A 5 50.78 25.80 -20.58
CA VAL A 5 49.43 26.10 -20.11
C VAL A 5 49.34 25.85 -18.60
N PRO A 6 48.68 26.71 -17.79
CA PRO A 6 48.33 26.35 -16.42
C PRO A 6 47.11 25.41 -16.42
N SER A 7 47.28 24.31 -15.69
CA SER A 7 46.37 23.18 -15.57
C SER A 7 45.03 23.53 -14.93
N SER A 8 43.99 22.95 -15.54
CA SER A 8 42.61 22.90 -15.08
C SER A 8 42.48 22.26 -13.69
N SER A 9 42.39 23.08 -12.64
CA SER A 9 42.05 22.60 -11.30
C SER A 9 41.07 23.49 -10.52
N ASN A 10 40.42 24.45 -11.19
CA ASN A 10 39.47 25.38 -10.56
C ASN A 10 37.99 25.18 -10.93
N HIS A 11 37.63 24.11 -11.65
CA HIS A 11 36.22 23.79 -11.97
C HIS A 11 35.58 22.71 -11.10
N ALA A 12 36.30 22.13 -10.14
CA ALA A 12 35.79 21.06 -9.27
C ALA A 12 35.35 21.54 -7.86
N ALA A 13 35.44 22.85 -7.56
CA ALA A 13 35.13 23.40 -6.24
C ALA A 13 33.81 24.21 -6.18
N LEU A 14 32.97 24.13 -7.21
CA LEU A 14 31.65 24.79 -7.27
C LEU A 14 30.47 23.80 -7.15
N ALA A 15 30.74 22.53 -6.82
CA ALA A 15 29.73 21.51 -6.58
C ALA A 15 29.90 20.94 -5.17
N LYS A 16 29.53 21.72 -4.14
CA LYS A 16 29.26 21.24 -2.77
C LYS A 16 28.83 22.40 -1.88
N MET A 17 27.58 22.82 -2.05
CA MET A 17 26.74 23.40 -0.98
C MET A 17 25.33 23.61 -1.55
N GLU A 18 24.69 22.50 -1.96
CA GLU A 18 23.24 22.45 -1.77
C GLU A 18 23.04 22.40 -0.26
N ILE A 19 22.74 23.55 0.32
CA ILE A 19 22.01 23.61 1.58
C ILE A 19 20.79 22.74 1.33
N ALA A 20 20.74 21.56 1.94
CA ALA A 20 19.59 20.68 1.88
C ALA A 20 18.39 21.50 2.37
N SER A 21 17.63 22.07 1.42
CA SER A 21 16.38 22.73 1.73
C SER A 21 15.51 21.63 2.33
N LEU A 22 15.18 21.77 3.62
CA LEU A 22 14.14 20.96 4.25
C LEU A 22 12.98 20.85 3.26
N PRO A 23 12.43 19.65 3.03
CA PRO A 23 11.39 19.49 2.03
C PRO A 23 10.24 20.44 2.39
N VAL A 24 9.99 21.43 1.53
CA VAL A 24 8.89 22.38 1.71
C VAL A 24 7.63 21.73 1.16
N MET A 25 6.48 22.04 1.76
CA MET A 25 5.19 21.64 1.19
C MET A 25 5.09 22.05 -0.29
N LYS A 26 4.57 21.14 -1.13
CA LYS A 26 4.31 21.39 -2.55
C LYS A 26 2.82 21.48 -2.79
N LEU A 27 2.39 22.60 -3.39
CA LEU A 27 1.03 22.76 -3.91
C LEU A 27 1.10 22.75 -5.45
N GLN A 28 0.83 21.59 -6.06
CA GLN A 28 1.02 21.36 -7.48
C GLN A 28 -0.31 21.22 -8.20
N TYR A 29 -0.52 22.00 -9.26
CA TYR A 29 -1.61 21.75 -10.21
C TYR A 29 -1.22 20.56 -11.07
N VAL A 30 -1.93 19.46 -10.91
CA VAL A 30 -1.79 18.26 -11.75
C VAL A 30 -2.56 18.48 -13.04
N THR A 31 -3.75 19.07 -12.93
CA THR A 31 -4.51 19.65 -14.03
C THR A 31 -5.06 21.00 -13.58
N GLU A 32 -5.80 21.70 -14.42
CA GLU A 32 -6.48 22.95 -14.02
C GLU A 32 -7.44 22.76 -12.83
N ARG A 33 -7.99 21.54 -12.68
CA ARG A 33 -9.05 21.23 -11.71
C ARG A 33 -8.65 20.20 -10.64
N ILE A 34 -7.41 19.72 -10.67
CA ILE A 34 -6.87 18.77 -9.68
C ILE A 34 -5.56 19.32 -9.15
N ILE A 35 -5.53 19.58 -7.84
CA ILE A 35 -4.37 20.08 -7.12
C ILE A 35 -3.89 19.00 -6.15
N ALA A 36 -2.60 18.71 -6.13
CA ALA A 36 -1.95 17.90 -5.10
C ALA A 36 -1.29 18.82 -4.06
N ALA A 37 -1.74 18.74 -2.80
CA ALA A 37 -1.16 19.41 -1.65
C ALA A 37 -0.32 18.39 -0.85
N LEU A 38 0.98 18.39 -1.08
CA LEU A 38 1.92 17.38 -0.60
C LEU A 38 2.76 17.95 0.55
N PHE A 39 2.58 17.39 1.74
CA PHE A 39 3.29 17.78 2.95
C PHE A 39 4.32 16.71 3.33
N PRO A 40 5.55 17.10 3.70
CA PRO A 40 6.59 16.17 4.09
C PRO A 40 6.25 15.32 5.32
N SER A 41 6.83 14.13 5.38
CA SER A 41 6.67 13.20 6.51
C SER A 41 7.25 13.75 7.80
N ASP A 42 8.47 14.26 7.71
CA ASP A 42 9.31 14.83 8.76
C ASP A 42 8.94 16.26 9.18
N SER A 43 7.93 16.86 8.55
CA SER A 43 7.45 18.21 8.94
C SER A 43 6.90 18.22 10.36
N THR A 44 7.40 19.16 11.17
CA THR A 44 6.87 19.43 12.52
C THR A 44 5.43 19.94 12.45
N ASP A 45 4.66 19.77 13.52
CA ASP A 45 3.30 20.31 13.59
C ASP A 45 3.24 21.84 13.42
N ALA A 46 4.27 22.56 13.87
CA ALA A 46 4.37 24.00 13.67
C ALA A 46 4.56 24.35 12.19
N GLN A 47 5.50 23.67 11.51
CA GLN A 47 5.74 23.87 10.08
C GLN A 47 4.51 23.51 9.25
N TYR A 48 3.89 22.37 9.54
CA TYR A 48 2.66 21.93 8.87
C TYR A 48 1.55 22.98 8.97
N ARG A 49 1.35 23.61 10.14
CA ARG A 49 0.34 24.66 10.31
C ARG A 49 0.67 25.94 9.55
N THR A 50 1.95 26.29 9.43
CA THR A 50 2.39 27.43 8.61
C THR A 50 2.11 27.17 7.14
N ASP A 51 2.59 26.04 6.62
CA ASP A 51 2.39 25.62 5.23
C ASP A 51 0.89 25.51 4.88
N LEU A 52 0.09 24.96 5.80
CA LEU A 52 -1.35 24.84 5.63
C LEU A 52 -2.03 26.21 5.52
N LYS A 53 -1.59 27.22 6.30
CA LYS A 53 -2.12 28.59 6.20
C LYS A 53 -1.77 29.20 4.85
N GLU A 54 -0.53 29.05 4.38
CA GLU A 54 -0.10 29.57 3.08
C GLU A 54 -0.88 28.93 1.93
N ALA A 55 -1.02 27.60 1.94
CA ALA A 55 -1.85 26.88 0.98
C ALA A 55 -3.31 27.36 1.02
N THR A 56 -3.85 27.59 2.23
CA THR A 56 -5.22 28.11 2.42
C THR A 56 -5.42 29.48 1.78
N VAL A 57 -4.46 30.40 1.93
CA VAL A 57 -4.52 31.73 1.29
C VAL A 57 -4.55 31.59 -0.23
N LEU A 58 -3.68 30.75 -0.80
CA LEU A 58 -3.64 30.52 -2.24
C LEU A 58 -4.93 29.88 -2.78
N LEU A 59 -5.46 28.86 -2.10
CA LEU A 59 -6.69 28.17 -2.50
C LEU A 59 -7.89 29.11 -2.46
N ARG A 60 -8.05 29.89 -1.39
CA ARG A 60 -9.18 30.84 -1.28
C ARG A 60 -9.07 31.98 -2.28
N ARG A 61 -7.86 32.48 -2.54
CA ARG A 61 -7.62 33.53 -3.54
C ARG A 61 -7.96 33.06 -4.95
N ASN A 62 -7.55 31.84 -5.31
CA ASN A 62 -7.67 31.36 -6.68
C ASN A 62 -9.00 30.66 -6.98
N HIS A 63 -9.61 30.01 -5.98
CA HIS A 63 -10.78 29.14 -6.17
C HIS A 63 -11.99 29.50 -5.29
N SER A 64 -11.87 30.49 -4.41
CA SER A 64 -12.95 30.95 -3.52
C SER A 64 -13.64 29.80 -2.77
N GLU A 65 -14.90 29.48 -3.07
CA GLU A 65 -15.66 28.37 -2.46
C GLU A 65 -15.76 27.13 -3.35
N HIS A 66 -15.09 27.14 -4.51
CA HIS A 66 -15.14 26.07 -5.50
C HIS A 66 -14.07 24.99 -5.30
N TYR A 67 -13.37 24.93 -4.17
CA TYR A 67 -12.45 23.83 -3.89
C TYR A 67 -12.93 22.96 -2.73
N LYS A 68 -12.60 21.66 -2.80
CA LYS A 68 -12.87 20.71 -1.72
C LYS A 68 -11.62 19.87 -1.43
N ILE A 69 -11.32 19.68 -0.15
CA ILE A 69 -10.14 18.93 0.28
C ILE A 69 -10.52 17.45 0.48
N PHE A 70 -9.75 16.58 -0.16
CA PHE A 70 -9.81 15.13 0.01
C PHE A 70 -8.52 14.71 0.73
N ASN A 71 -8.64 14.41 2.03
CA ASN A 71 -7.49 14.08 2.86
C ASN A 71 -7.18 12.58 2.78
N LEU A 72 -6.01 12.24 2.23
CA LEU A 72 -5.51 10.87 2.13
C LEU A 72 -4.61 10.47 3.31
N SER A 73 -4.38 11.37 4.25
CA SER A 73 -3.58 11.14 5.46
C SER A 73 -4.45 10.92 6.68
N LYS A 74 -3.82 10.71 7.84
CA LYS A 74 -4.50 10.68 9.12
C LYS A 74 -5.35 11.95 9.30
N LYS A 75 -6.54 11.79 9.87
CA LYS A 75 -7.44 12.89 10.20
C LYS A 75 -6.73 13.92 11.09
N ARG A 76 -6.87 15.19 10.77
CA ARG A 76 -6.33 16.29 11.59
C ARG A 76 -7.38 17.37 11.84
N SER A 77 -7.45 17.84 13.08
CA SER A 77 -8.42 18.84 13.50
C SER A 77 -8.10 20.23 12.97
N ASP A 78 -6.82 20.58 12.80
CA ASP A 78 -6.39 21.85 12.21
C ASP A 78 -6.81 21.99 10.75
N LEU A 79 -6.71 20.92 9.95
CA LEU A 79 -7.20 20.86 8.57
C LEU A 79 -8.74 21.03 8.50
N GLY A 80 -9.48 20.23 9.30
CA GLY A 80 -10.95 20.27 9.31
C GLY A 80 -11.56 21.57 9.86
N ARG A 81 -10.80 22.36 10.65
CA ARG A 81 -11.23 23.68 11.11
C ARG A 81 -11.17 24.76 10.03
N LEU A 82 -10.28 24.61 9.05
CA LEU A 82 -10.05 25.62 8.01
C LEU A 82 -10.89 25.38 6.76
N HIS A 83 -11.29 24.13 6.52
CA HIS A 83 -11.80 23.66 5.24
C HIS A 83 -12.91 22.62 5.41
N SER A 84 -13.76 22.50 4.39
CA SER A 84 -14.62 21.32 4.22
C SER A 84 -13.79 20.15 3.70
N VAL A 85 -13.51 19.18 4.58
CA VAL A 85 -12.63 18.03 4.30
C VAL A 85 -13.43 16.73 4.17
N VAL A 86 -13.09 15.92 3.17
CA VAL A 86 -13.50 14.53 3.08
C VAL A 86 -12.34 13.65 3.53
N GLU A 87 -12.53 12.91 4.61
CA GLU A 87 -11.50 12.06 5.22
C GLU A 87 -11.47 10.69 4.53
N LEU A 88 -10.36 10.36 3.89
CA LEU A 88 -10.20 9.17 3.05
C LEU A 88 -8.90 8.41 3.35
N GLY A 89 -8.17 8.78 4.40
CA GLY A 89 -6.78 8.36 4.59
C GLY A 89 -6.55 6.93 5.08
N TRP A 90 -5.39 6.39 4.70
CA TRP A 90 -4.87 5.08 5.07
C TRP A 90 -3.35 5.18 5.36
N PRO A 91 -2.72 4.14 5.95
CA PRO A 91 -1.28 4.15 6.23
C PRO A 91 -0.44 4.47 5.00
N GLU A 92 0.66 5.20 5.19
CA GLU A 92 1.48 5.73 4.11
C GLU A 92 2.20 4.66 3.29
N GLU A 93 2.68 3.64 3.98
CA GLU A 93 3.53 2.58 3.44
C GLU A 93 2.72 1.49 2.74
N LEU A 94 1.39 1.61 2.75
CA LEU A 94 0.47 0.59 2.24
C LEU A 94 -0.31 1.07 1.02
N ALA A 95 -0.62 0.11 0.16
CA ALA A 95 -1.65 0.28 -0.84
C ALA A 95 -3.05 0.32 -0.19
N PRO A 96 -3.95 1.21 -0.65
CA PRO A 96 -5.33 1.26 -0.16
C PRO A 96 -6.16 0.08 -0.67
N PRO A 97 -7.19 -0.35 0.08
CA PRO A 97 -8.20 -1.28 -0.41
C PRO A 97 -8.83 -0.83 -1.74
N LEU A 98 -9.19 -1.79 -2.60
CA LEU A 98 -9.71 -1.50 -3.96
C LEU A 98 -11.08 -0.79 -3.93
N ASP A 99 -11.93 -1.11 -2.95
CA ASP A 99 -13.23 -0.46 -2.73
C ASP A 99 -13.07 1.01 -2.31
N ARG A 100 -12.02 1.31 -1.53
CA ARG A 100 -11.63 2.67 -1.18
C ARG A 100 -11.21 3.46 -2.42
N LEU A 101 -10.38 2.90 -3.30
CA LEU A 101 -10.03 3.55 -4.58
C LEU A 101 -11.26 3.88 -5.42
N CYS A 102 -12.19 2.93 -5.55
CA CYS A 102 -13.46 3.14 -6.26
C CYS A 102 -14.27 4.30 -5.64
N SER A 103 -14.38 4.31 -4.31
CA SER A 103 -15.11 5.34 -3.56
C SER A 103 -14.49 6.72 -3.75
N ILE A 104 -13.17 6.81 -3.68
CA ILE A 104 -12.44 8.06 -3.92
C ILE A 104 -12.71 8.58 -5.34
N CYS A 105 -12.54 7.73 -6.36
CA CYS A 105 -12.77 8.15 -7.75
C CYS A 105 -14.18 8.68 -7.98
N LYS A 106 -15.21 8.02 -7.43
CA LYS A 106 -16.60 8.48 -7.49
C LYS A 106 -16.80 9.83 -6.81
N LEU A 107 -16.18 10.04 -5.64
CA LEU A 107 -16.29 11.30 -4.91
C LEU A 107 -15.60 12.46 -5.65
N LEU A 108 -14.44 12.19 -6.27
CA LEU A 108 -13.74 13.18 -7.10
C LEU A 108 -14.60 13.55 -8.31
N GLU A 109 -15.10 12.54 -9.03
CA GLU A 109 -15.92 12.74 -10.22
C GLU A 109 -17.21 13.51 -9.89
N ASN A 110 -17.92 13.12 -8.84
CA ASN A 110 -19.15 13.79 -8.43
C ASN A 110 -18.91 15.27 -8.08
N TRP A 111 -17.80 15.59 -7.43
CA TRP A 111 -17.46 16.98 -7.11
C TRP A 111 -17.12 17.78 -8.37
N LEU A 112 -16.30 17.22 -9.26
CA LEU A 112 -15.89 17.88 -10.50
C LEU A 112 -17.07 18.06 -11.48
N SER A 113 -17.96 17.09 -11.56
CA SER A 113 -19.14 17.15 -12.44
C SER A 113 -20.24 18.07 -11.92
N ALA A 114 -20.27 18.40 -10.62
CA ALA A 114 -21.29 19.28 -10.04
C ALA A 114 -21.19 20.74 -10.50
N ASN A 115 -20.00 21.24 -10.82
CA ASN A 115 -19.79 22.60 -11.32
C ASN A 115 -18.45 22.70 -12.06
N ALA A 116 -18.41 23.34 -13.23
CA ALA A 116 -17.20 23.49 -14.05
C ALA A 116 -16.05 24.24 -13.34
N ARG A 117 -16.36 25.09 -12.35
CA ARG A 117 -15.36 25.79 -11.53
C ARG A 117 -14.80 24.94 -10.40
N ASN A 118 -15.41 23.79 -10.11
CA ASN A 118 -15.00 22.99 -8.97
C ASN A 118 -13.60 22.42 -9.17
N VAL A 119 -12.80 22.49 -8.11
CA VAL A 119 -11.42 22.01 -8.03
C VAL A 119 -11.30 21.00 -6.89
N VAL A 120 -10.63 19.89 -7.16
CA VAL A 120 -10.26 18.88 -6.17
C VAL A 120 -8.89 19.24 -5.61
N VAL A 121 -8.77 19.24 -4.28
CA VAL A 121 -7.47 19.34 -3.59
C VAL A 121 -7.19 18.02 -2.89
N ILE A 122 -6.26 17.24 -3.44
CA ILE A 122 -5.78 15.99 -2.86
C ILE A 122 -4.71 16.34 -1.83
N HIS A 123 -5.07 16.25 -0.55
CA HIS A 123 -4.15 16.49 0.54
C HIS A 123 -3.46 15.20 0.96
N CYS A 124 -2.13 15.24 1.05
CA CYS A 124 -1.34 14.15 1.59
C CYS A 124 -0.15 14.68 2.41
N LYS A 125 -0.18 14.46 3.73
CA LYS A 125 0.98 14.54 4.63
C LYS A 125 1.59 13.16 4.81
N GLY A 126 2.90 13.04 4.59
CA GLY A 126 3.63 11.82 4.88
C GLY A 126 4.40 11.29 3.69
N GLY A 127 3.78 11.28 2.51
CA GLY A 127 4.43 10.76 1.33
C GLY A 127 3.59 11.03 0.09
N CYS A 128 4.24 11.22 -1.04
CA CYS A 128 3.55 11.56 -2.28
C CYS A 128 2.83 10.35 -2.92
N SER A 129 3.16 9.14 -2.46
CA SER A 129 2.63 7.87 -2.98
C SER A 129 1.11 7.81 -2.96
N ARG A 130 0.45 8.14 -1.83
CA ARG A 130 -1.02 8.06 -1.71
C ARG A 130 -1.74 8.97 -2.72
N ALA A 131 -1.24 10.20 -2.89
CA ALA A 131 -1.77 11.13 -3.88
C ALA A 131 -1.60 10.57 -5.30
N ALA A 132 -0.43 10.04 -5.62
CA ALA A 132 -0.14 9.44 -6.91
C ALA A 132 -0.99 8.18 -7.19
N ILE A 133 -1.25 7.34 -6.18
CA ILE A 133 -2.15 6.18 -6.31
C ILE A 133 -3.56 6.65 -6.68
N VAL A 134 -4.07 7.67 -5.98
CA VAL A 134 -5.42 8.20 -6.25
C VAL A 134 -5.49 8.87 -7.62
N ILE A 135 -4.48 9.62 -8.02
CA ILE A 135 -4.42 10.28 -9.32
C ILE A 135 -4.34 9.24 -10.44
N ALA A 136 -3.52 8.21 -10.29
CA ALA A 136 -3.43 7.11 -11.25
C ALA A 136 -4.74 6.33 -11.35
N ALA A 137 -5.36 6.00 -10.21
CA ALA A 137 -6.65 5.34 -10.18
C ALA A 137 -7.75 6.20 -10.82
N TYR A 138 -7.77 7.51 -10.53
CA TYR A 138 -8.74 8.43 -11.11
C TYR A 138 -8.56 8.58 -12.61
N MET A 139 -7.32 8.67 -13.12
CA MET A 139 -7.02 8.64 -14.55
C MET A 139 -7.61 7.40 -15.24
N HIS A 140 -7.41 6.22 -14.66
CA HIS A 140 -8.01 4.99 -15.19
C HIS A 140 -9.55 5.01 -15.08
N TYR A 141 -10.08 5.62 -14.03
CA TYR A 141 -11.51 5.76 -13.81
C TYR A 141 -12.18 6.60 -14.90
N ILE A 142 -11.69 7.81 -15.15
CA ILE A 142 -12.28 8.71 -16.15
C ILE A 142 -12.10 8.17 -17.57
N SER A 143 -11.01 7.46 -17.87
CA SER A 143 -10.79 6.83 -19.17
C SER A 143 -11.83 5.76 -19.53
N ILE A 144 -12.55 5.21 -18.55
CA ILE A 144 -13.53 4.14 -18.75
C ILE A 144 -14.94 4.64 -18.48
N CYS A 145 -15.11 5.46 -17.44
CA CYS A 145 -16.43 5.87 -16.94
C CYS A 145 -16.84 7.29 -17.36
N SER A 146 -15.94 8.13 -17.87
CA SER A 146 -16.25 9.52 -18.25
C SER A 146 -16.28 9.68 -19.77
N THR A 147 -17.29 10.37 -20.29
CA THR A 147 -17.48 10.60 -21.74
C THR A 147 -16.82 11.88 -22.24
N ASN A 148 -16.32 12.74 -21.34
CA ASN A 148 -15.91 14.12 -21.63
C ASN A 148 -14.39 14.33 -21.50
N GLU A 149 -13.58 13.29 -21.63
CA GLU A 149 -12.15 13.37 -21.35
C GLU A 149 -11.42 14.25 -22.38
N ILE A 150 -10.87 15.38 -21.90
CA ILE A 150 -9.88 16.16 -22.66
C ILE A 150 -8.55 15.40 -22.53
N ILE A 151 -8.04 14.91 -23.66
CA ILE A 151 -6.80 14.11 -23.78
C ILE A 151 -5.62 14.75 -23.01
N GLU A 152 -5.58 16.08 -22.94
CA GLU A 152 -4.54 16.86 -22.28
C GLU A 152 -4.43 16.57 -20.76
N ASN A 153 -5.56 16.34 -20.09
CA ASN A 153 -5.56 16.03 -18.66
C ASN A 153 -4.92 14.66 -18.39
N ARG A 154 -5.11 13.70 -19.30
CA ARG A 154 -4.60 12.33 -19.13
C ARG A 154 -3.08 12.29 -19.06
N PHE A 155 -2.41 13.06 -19.94
CA PHE A 155 -0.95 13.13 -19.94
C PHE A 155 -0.41 13.70 -18.62
N ALA A 156 -1.03 14.75 -18.10
CA ALA A 156 -0.60 15.38 -16.85
C ALA A 156 -0.85 14.47 -15.63
N LEU A 157 -1.99 13.77 -15.58
CA LEU A 157 -2.28 12.77 -14.54
C LEU A 157 -1.29 11.60 -14.59
N GLN A 158 -0.96 11.13 -15.80
CA GLN A 158 0.01 10.06 -16.01
C GLN A 158 1.41 10.50 -15.55
N GLN A 159 1.87 11.66 -16.00
CA GLN A 159 3.19 12.20 -15.65
C GLN A 159 3.36 12.36 -14.13
N PHE A 160 2.34 12.89 -13.44
CA PHE A 160 2.36 13.00 -11.98
C PHE A 160 2.45 11.62 -11.32
N SER A 161 1.65 10.67 -11.80
CA SER A 161 1.62 9.32 -11.24
C SER A 161 2.96 8.60 -11.43
N GLU A 162 3.54 8.66 -12.63
CA GLU A 162 4.84 8.05 -12.95
C GLU A 162 5.99 8.68 -12.16
N HIS A 163 5.93 9.99 -11.90
CA HIS A 163 6.95 10.68 -11.10
C HIS A 163 7.05 10.12 -9.66
N TYR A 164 5.92 9.74 -9.05
CA TYR A 164 5.87 9.28 -7.65
C TYR A 164 5.67 7.77 -7.48
N LEU A 165 5.19 7.05 -8.50
CA LEU A 165 4.97 5.60 -8.50
C LEU A 165 5.82 4.83 -9.50
N GLY A 166 6.73 5.49 -10.22
CA GLY A 166 7.55 4.90 -11.28
C GLY A 166 8.55 3.83 -10.77
N PRO A 167 9.79 3.81 -11.30
CA PRO A 167 10.76 2.78 -10.95
C PRO A 167 10.96 2.61 -9.44
N ASN A 168 10.99 3.72 -8.70
CA ASN A 168 11.27 3.76 -7.27
C ASN A 168 10.01 3.64 -6.37
N GLY A 169 8.82 3.47 -6.98
CA GLY A 169 7.58 3.28 -6.21
C GLY A 169 7.48 1.87 -5.61
N GLN A 170 6.89 1.76 -4.42
CA GLN A 170 6.65 0.45 -3.78
C GLN A 170 5.84 -0.47 -4.71
N PRO A 171 6.26 -1.73 -4.90
CA PRO A 171 5.57 -2.71 -5.74
C PRO A 171 4.07 -2.88 -5.44
N SER A 172 3.67 -2.93 -4.17
CA SER A 172 2.26 -3.09 -3.78
C SER A 172 1.40 -1.90 -4.22
N HIS A 173 1.93 -0.67 -4.19
CA HIS A 173 1.21 0.51 -4.70
C HIS A 173 0.92 0.37 -6.19
N LYS A 174 1.93 0.00 -7.00
CA LYS A 174 1.80 -0.25 -8.44
C LYS A 174 0.81 -1.38 -8.72
N ARG A 175 0.90 -2.47 -7.94
CA ARG A 175 0.03 -3.65 -8.07
C ARG A 175 -1.43 -3.29 -7.86
N TYR A 176 -1.76 -2.50 -6.84
CA TYR A 176 -3.15 -2.12 -6.56
C TYR A 176 -3.74 -1.16 -7.59
N VAL A 177 -2.95 -0.24 -8.15
CA VAL A 177 -3.39 0.58 -9.30
C VAL A 177 -3.68 -0.32 -10.51
N LYS A 178 -2.83 -1.33 -10.77
CA LYS A 178 -3.04 -2.30 -11.85
C LYS A 178 -4.26 -3.20 -11.61
N TYR A 179 -4.48 -3.65 -10.38
CA TYR A 179 -5.68 -4.39 -10.00
C TYR A 179 -6.94 -3.56 -10.24
N PHE A 180 -6.95 -2.32 -9.75
CA PHE A 180 -8.07 -1.41 -9.93
C PHE A 180 -8.39 -1.19 -11.41
N SER A 181 -7.38 -0.87 -12.23
CA SER A 181 -7.60 -0.65 -13.66
C SER A 181 -8.05 -1.91 -14.41
N SER A 182 -7.50 -3.08 -14.06
CA SER A 182 -7.85 -4.36 -14.70
C SER A 182 -9.27 -4.82 -14.36
N LEU A 183 -9.70 -4.62 -13.11
CA LEU A 183 -11.08 -4.85 -12.68
C LEU A 183 -12.04 -3.87 -13.37
N LEU A 184 -11.67 -2.60 -13.44
CA LEU A 184 -12.51 -1.55 -14.00
C LEU A 184 -12.76 -1.75 -15.51
N CYS A 185 -11.74 -2.18 -16.28
CA CYS A 185 -11.90 -2.48 -17.70
C CYS A 185 -12.40 -3.90 -18.00
N GLY A 186 -12.71 -4.69 -16.96
CA GLY A 186 -13.22 -6.06 -17.12
C GLY A 186 -12.20 -7.10 -17.62
N ARG A 187 -10.91 -6.74 -17.72
CA ARG A 187 -9.83 -7.70 -18.02
C ARG A 187 -9.68 -8.76 -16.93
N THR A 188 -9.89 -8.36 -15.69
CA THR A 188 -9.92 -9.27 -14.54
C THR A 188 -11.35 -9.41 -14.07
N LYS A 189 -11.84 -10.65 -13.98
CA LYS A 189 -13.13 -10.94 -13.35
C LYS A 189 -12.94 -11.01 -11.84
N ILE A 190 -13.88 -10.44 -11.10
CA ILE A 190 -13.88 -10.54 -9.64
C ILE A 190 -14.10 -12.00 -9.25
N GLN A 191 -13.20 -12.53 -8.45
CA GLN A 191 -13.34 -13.84 -7.82
C GLN A 191 -13.86 -13.69 -6.39
N PRO A 192 -15.14 -13.99 -6.11
CA PRO A 192 -15.69 -13.79 -4.78
C PRO A 192 -15.43 -14.97 -3.84
N ALA A 193 -14.89 -16.11 -4.30
CA ALA A 193 -14.69 -17.24 -3.41
C ALA A 193 -13.59 -16.98 -2.37
N THR A 194 -13.75 -17.55 -1.19
CA THR A 194 -12.67 -17.68 -0.21
C THR A 194 -11.66 -18.69 -0.74
N VAL A 195 -10.37 -18.37 -0.62
CA VAL A 195 -9.26 -19.27 -0.92
C VAL A 195 -8.54 -19.62 0.39
N TYR A 196 -7.84 -20.75 0.40
CA TYR A 196 -7.22 -21.28 1.61
C TYR A 196 -5.71 -21.27 1.46
N LEU A 197 -5.02 -20.38 2.16
CA LEU A 197 -3.56 -20.30 2.11
C LEU A 197 -2.97 -21.49 2.87
N HIS A 198 -2.36 -22.41 2.14
CA HIS A 198 -1.77 -23.63 2.67
C HIS A 198 -0.31 -23.40 3.08
N ASN A 199 0.49 -22.83 2.18
CA ASN A 199 1.91 -22.58 2.42
C ASN A 199 2.39 -21.20 1.98
N ILE A 200 3.39 -20.71 2.70
CA ILE A 200 4.33 -19.71 2.21
C ILE A 200 5.67 -20.41 1.98
N ILE A 201 6.23 -20.28 0.78
CA ILE A 201 7.53 -20.84 0.41
C ILE A 201 8.48 -19.68 0.14
N LEU A 202 9.60 -19.64 0.86
CA LEU A 202 10.70 -18.71 0.64
C LEU A 202 11.89 -19.41 0.00
N THR A 203 12.35 -18.90 -1.14
CA THR A 203 13.51 -19.41 -1.86
C THR A 203 14.59 -18.32 -1.98
N ASN A 204 15.85 -18.68 -1.74
CA ASN A 204 17.04 -17.81 -1.81
C ASN A 204 17.10 -16.65 -0.78
N PHE A 205 16.46 -16.81 0.39
CA PHE A 205 16.51 -15.84 1.50
C PHE A 205 17.51 -16.22 2.60
N PHE A 206 18.63 -16.85 2.25
CA PHE A 206 19.56 -17.52 3.17
C PHE A 206 19.99 -16.72 4.41
N GLY A 207 20.13 -17.43 5.54
CA GLY A 207 20.81 -16.94 6.74
C GLY A 207 20.02 -15.91 7.55
N ARG A 208 18.70 -15.81 7.32
CA ARG A 208 17.82 -14.87 8.03
C ARG A 208 16.91 -15.63 8.97
N ASN A 209 16.56 -15.04 10.10
CA ASN A 209 15.65 -15.66 11.05
C ASN A 209 14.30 -14.93 10.97
N VAL A 210 13.32 -15.50 10.27
CA VAL A 210 12.12 -14.79 9.83
C VAL A 210 10.82 -15.40 10.34
N LEU A 211 9.80 -14.56 10.49
CA LEU A 211 8.42 -14.94 10.74
C LEU A 211 7.49 -14.10 9.87
N PHE A 212 6.29 -14.62 9.62
CA PHE A 212 5.24 -13.91 8.90
C PHE A 212 4.07 -13.55 9.81
N LYS A 213 3.54 -12.34 9.63
CA LYS A 213 2.25 -11.92 10.16
C LYS A 213 1.33 -11.58 8.99
N ILE A 214 0.16 -12.19 8.98
CA ILE A 214 -0.81 -12.11 7.89
C ILE A 214 -2.02 -11.35 8.37
N TYR A 215 -2.50 -10.45 7.52
CA TYR A 215 -3.59 -9.55 7.80
C TYR A 215 -4.65 -9.66 6.71
N GLU A 216 -5.91 -9.83 7.10
CA GLU A 216 -7.06 -9.69 6.21
C GLU A 216 -7.78 -8.38 6.57
N ARG A 217 -7.97 -7.47 5.60
CA ARG A 217 -8.59 -6.15 5.84
C ARG A 217 -7.99 -5.41 7.06
N MET A 218 -6.66 -5.44 7.17
CA MET A 218 -5.91 -4.82 8.27
C MET A 218 -6.12 -5.45 9.65
N GLN A 219 -6.76 -6.62 9.75
CA GLN A 219 -6.86 -7.37 11.00
C GLN A 219 -5.89 -8.55 10.97
N PRO A 220 -5.04 -8.75 12.01
CA PRO A 220 -4.14 -9.88 12.06
C PRO A 220 -4.93 -11.18 12.16
N VAL A 221 -4.68 -12.12 11.25
CA VAL A 221 -5.38 -13.41 11.18
C VAL A 221 -4.47 -14.60 11.49
N HIS A 222 -3.16 -14.47 11.29
CA HIS A 222 -2.20 -15.53 11.56
C HIS A 222 -0.79 -14.98 11.76
N THR A 223 0.00 -15.64 12.62
CA THR A 223 1.42 -15.39 12.81
C THR A 223 2.15 -16.72 12.82
N THR A 224 3.16 -16.87 11.97
CA THR A 224 3.94 -18.11 11.90
C THR A 224 4.97 -18.19 13.01
N SER A 225 5.47 -19.39 13.29
CA SER A 225 6.68 -19.56 14.08
C SER A 225 7.90 -18.95 13.37
N LEU A 226 8.86 -18.50 14.16
CA LEU A 226 10.15 -18.02 13.69
C LEU A 226 10.97 -19.18 13.10
N LYS A 227 11.58 -18.98 11.93
CA LYS A 227 12.37 -20.01 11.23
C LYS A 227 13.62 -19.41 10.60
N VAL A 228 14.75 -20.08 10.80
CA VAL A 228 16.01 -19.73 10.12
C VAL A 228 15.94 -20.22 8.68
N THR A 229 16.14 -19.31 7.74
CA THR A 229 16.01 -19.57 6.31
C THR A 229 17.27 -20.22 5.73
N THR A 230 17.08 -21.34 5.06
CA THR A 230 18.04 -21.99 4.16
C THR A 230 17.73 -21.62 2.70
N GLU A 231 18.10 -22.47 1.73
CA GLU A 231 17.80 -22.29 0.32
C GLU A 231 16.30 -22.24 0.02
N SER A 232 15.52 -23.16 0.60
CA SER A 232 14.07 -23.24 0.41
C SER A 232 13.40 -23.57 1.74
N ASN A 233 12.41 -22.75 2.12
CA ASN A 233 11.76 -22.83 3.42
C ASN A 233 10.25 -22.72 3.27
N THR A 234 9.55 -23.78 3.68
CA THR A 234 8.09 -23.82 3.75
C THR A 234 7.60 -23.41 5.14
N PHE A 235 6.54 -22.61 5.18
CA PHE A 235 5.77 -22.25 6.37
C PHE A 235 4.34 -22.76 6.15
N ASP A 236 3.89 -23.68 6.98
CA ASP A 236 2.55 -24.28 6.94
C ASP A 236 1.55 -23.39 7.69
N LEU A 237 0.40 -23.12 7.07
CA LEU A 237 -0.63 -22.23 7.62
C LEU A 237 -1.98 -22.90 7.86
N ASP A 238 -2.04 -24.23 7.78
CA ASP A 238 -3.24 -25.03 8.07
C ASP A 238 -4.50 -24.57 7.31
N ASP A 239 -4.36 -24.32 6.00
CA ASP A 239 -5.45 -23.92 5.11
C ASP A 239 -6.18 -22.64 5.61
N LEU A 240 -5.42 -21.60 5.96
CA LEU A 240 -5.95 -20.34 6.46
C LEU A 240 -6.93 -19.71 5.44
N PRO A 241 -8.22 -19.55 5.78
CA PRO A 241 -9.19 -18.95 4.86
C PRO A 241 -8.92 -17.45 4.71
N LEU A 242 -8.81 -16.99 3.46
CA LEU A 242 -8.53 -15.60 3.12
C LEU A 242 -9.44 -15.10 2.00
N ARG A 243 -9.85 -13.83 2.09
CA ARG A 243 -10.66 -13.15 1.09
C ARG A 243 -10.43 -11.63 1.05
N GLY A 244 -10.34 -11.09 -0.16
CA GLY A 244 -10.14 -9.66 -0.42
C GLY A 244 -8.68 -9.24 -0.25
N ASP A 245 -8.47 -8.07 0.35
CA ASP A 245 -7.15 -7.45 0.54
C ASP A 245 -6.36 -8.13 1.65
N ILE A 246 -5.22 -8.73 1.26
CA ILE A 246 -4.30 -9.42 2.15
C ILE A 246 -3.00 -8.63 2.22
N LEU A 247 -2.52 -8.41 3.45
CA LEU A 247 -1.19 -7.90 3.74
C LEU A 247 -0.38 -8.98 4.44
N VAL A 248 0.79 -9.28 3.92
CA VAL A 248 1.77 -10.16 4.54
C VAL A 248 2.97 -9.33 4.94
N LYS A 249 3.29 -9.30 6.24
CA LYS A 249 4.51 -8.69 6.77
C LYS A 249 5.50 -9.80 7.12
N CYS A 250 6.69 -9.73 6.55
CA CYS A 250 7.82 -10.56 6.95
C CYS A 250 8.66 -9.78 7.95
N PHE A 251 8.86 -10.33 9.14
CA PHE A 251 9.76 -9.79 10.15
C PHE A 251 11.00 -10.66 10.24
N GLN A 252 12.14 -10.05 10.50
CA GLN A 252 13.40 -10.72 10.78
C GLN A 252 13.88 -10.36 12.19
N ARG A 253 14.43 -11.36 12.88
CA ARG A 253 15.18 -11.13 14.10
C ARG A 253 16.60 -10.71 13.72
N THR A 254 17.04 -9.57 14.23
CA THR A 254 18.41 -9.07 14.08
C THR A 254 19.13 -9.11 15.43
N ASN A 255 20.41 -8.75 15.44
CA ASN A 255 21.17 -8.60 16.68
C ASN A 255 20.67 -7.46 17.56
N THR A 256 19.96 -6.48 16.98
CA THR A 256 19.53 -5.24 17.64
C THR A 256 18.03 -5.17 17.88
N ALA A 257 17.23 -5.97 17.17
CA ALA A 257 15.78 -5.97 17.28
C ALA A 257 15.23 -7.40 17.20
N GLU A 258 14.34 -7.73 18.14
CA GLU A 258 13.68 -9.03 18.13
C GLU A 258 12.71 -9.18 16.95
N ARG A 259 12.21 -8.06 16.43
CA ARG A 259 11.22 -8.02 15.35
C ARG A 259 11.40 -6.80 14.43
N ALA A 260 12.46 -6.82 13.62
CA ALA A 260 12.63 -5.82 12.57
C ALA A 260 11.79 -6.17 11.35
N LEU A 261 11.06 -5.20 10.78
CA LEU A 261 10.36 -5.43 9.51
C LEU A 261 11.39 -5.69 8.40
N PHE A 262 11.23 -6.78 7.67
CA PHE A 262 12.08 -7.11 6.54
C PHE A 262 11.43 -6.67 5.22
N PHE A 263 10.23 -7.17 4.91
CA PHE A 263 9.48 -6.74 3.73
C PHE A 263 7.97 -6.83 3.95
N ARG A 264 7.22 -6.16 3.08
CA ARG A 264 5.76 -6.29 3.00
C ARG A 264 5.37 -6.80 1.61
N CYS A 265 4.23 -7.47 1.55
CA CYS A 265 3.60 -7.88 0.30
C CYS A 265 2.10 -7.73 0.45
N GLN A 266 1.47 -6.93 -0.41
CA GLN A 266 0.02 -6.84 -0.48
C GLN A 266 -0.50 -7.40 -1.79
N PHE A 267 -1.56 -8.19 -1.71
CA PHE A 267 -2.30 -8.68 -2.88
C PHE A 267 -3.79 -8.74 -2.56
N ASN A 268 -4.63 -8.92 -3.58
CA ASN A 268 -6.07 -9.07 -3.41
C ASN A 268 -6.50 -10.42 -4.01
N THR A 269 -7.06 -11.29 -3.19
CA THR A 269 -7.48 -12.64 -3.63
C THR A 269 -8.62 -12.60 -4.64
N CYS A 270 -9.42 -11.53 -4.66
CA CYS A 270 -10.50 -11.36 -5.64
C CYS A 270 -9.99 -11.08 -7.07
N THR A 271 -8.69 -10.84 -7.26
CA THR A 271 -8.09 -10.64 -8.59
C THR A 271 -7.43 -11.90 -9.14
N PHE A 272 -7.52 -13.03 -8.45
CA PHE A 272 -6.93 -14.29 -8.90
C PHE A 272 -7.69 -14.81 -10.12
N ASP A 273 -6.95 -15.15 -11.17
CA ASP A 273 -7.50 -15.89 -12.30
C ASP A 273 -7.46 -17.38 -11.99
N LEU A 274 -8.55 -17.88 -11.41
CA LEU A 274 -8.70 -19.30 -11.07
C LEU A 274 -9.17 -20.15 -12.26
N SER A 275 -9.50 -19.53 -13.40
CA SER A 275 -10.11 -20.23 -14.53
C SER A 275 -9.13 -21.11 -15.32
N ALA A 276 -7.83 -20.82 -15.23
CA ALA A 276 -6.78 -21.51 -15.97
C ALA A 276 -6.19 -22.73 -15.23
N HIS A 277 -6.57 -22.97 -13.97
CA HIS A 277 -5.95 -24.00 -13.15
C HIS A 277 -6.87 -25.23 -13.04
N ASN A 278 -6.50 -26.30 -13.76
CA ASN A 278 -7.16 -27.61 -13.67
C ASN A 278 -6.90 -28.33 -12.33
N GLU A 279 -5.94 -27.82 -11.54
CA GLU A 279 -5.63 -28.31 -10.21
C GLU A 279 -6.31 -27.42 -9.18
N ASN A 280 -6.78 -28.00 -8.06
CA ASN A 280 -7.36 -27.26 -6.91
C ASN A 280 -6.32 -26.38 -6.18
N ILE A 281 -5.21 -26.04 -6.83
CA ILE A 281 -4.06 -25.34 -6.29
C ILE A 281 -3.80 -24.09 -7.13
N TYR A 282 -3.80 -22.93 -6.48
CA TYR A 282 -3.39 -21.66 -7.06
C TYR A 282 -2.06 -21.22 -6.45
N ARG A 283 -1.08 -20.91 -7.31
CA ARG A 283 0.26 -20.49 -6.89
C ARG A 283 0.48 -19.03 -7.26
N LEU A 284 0.57 -18.17 -6.25
CA LEU A 284 0.93 -16.77 -6.42
C LEU A 284 2.42 -16.58 -6.11
N ARG A 285 3.18 -16.08 -7.08
CA ARG A 285 4.63 -15.89 -6.97
C ARG A 285 4.99 -14.40 -7.05
N PHE A 286 5.93 -13.97 -6.22
CA PHE A 286 6.56 -12.66 -6.33
C PHE A 286 8.09 -12.78 -6.26
N HIS A 287 8.76 -12.05 -7.14
CA HIS A 287 10.20 -11.87 -7.10
C HIS A 287 10.60 -10.76 -6.13
N ARG A 288 11.88 -10.67 -5.76
CA ARG A 288 12.44 -9.62 -4.89
C ARG A 288 11.98 -8.22 -5.31
N GLU A 289 12.03 -7.93 -6.62
CA GLU A 289 11.65 -6.64 -7.22
C GLU A 289 10.15 -6.31 -7.04
N GLU A 290 9.35 -7.28 -6.63
CA GLU A 290 7.90 -7.16 -6.41
C GLU A 290 7.54 -7.13 -4.91
N LEU A 291 8.53 -7.09 -4.01
CA LEU A 291 8.34 -7.03 -2.57
C LEU A 291 8.67 -5.63 -2.03
N ASP A 292 7.75 -5.08 -1.25
CA ASP A 292 7.94 -3.75 -0.68
C ASP A 292 9.13 -3.74 0.29
N ASN A 293 9.78 -2.59 0.41
CA ASN A 293 10.98 -2.36 1.23
C ASN A 293 12.28 -3.02 0.74
N ILE A 294 12.23 -4.09 -0.07
CA ILE A 294 13.43 -4.82 -0.52
C ILE A 294 13.61 -4.87 -2.04
N PHE A 295 12.70 -4.28 -2.83
CA PHE A 295 12.71 -4.34 -4.30
C PHE A 295 13.99 -3.77 -4.93
N ASP A 296 14.65 -2.83 -4.27
CA ASP A 296 15.91 -2.20 -4.65
C ASP A 296 17.07 -2.54 -3.69
N ASP A 297 16.84 -3.42 -2.71
CA ASP A 297 17.87 -3.87 -1.76
C ASP A 297 18.83 -4.87 -2.41
N SER A 298 20.06 -4.43 -2.66
CA SER A 298 21.14 -5.24 -3.24
C SER A 298 21.72 -6.28 -2.28
N SER A 299 21.41 -6.21 -0.99
CA SER A 299 21.81 -7.21 0.01
C SER A 299 20.97 -8.48 -0.03
N VAL A 300 19.82 -8.44 -0.71
CA VAL A 300 18.95 -9.59 -0.93
C VAL A 300 19.26 -10.21 -2.29
N ASN A 301 19.32 -11.54 -2.34
CA ASN A 301 19.62 -12.28 -3.57
C ASN A 301 18.64 -11.89 -4.70
N SER A 302 19.16 -11.57 -5.89
CA SER A 302 18.33 -11.16 -7.04
C SER A 302 17.40 -12.27 -7.55
N GLN A 303 17.68 -13.53 -7.21
CA GLN A 303 16.82 -14.69 -7.47
C GLN A 303 15.94 -15.05 -6.27
N ALA A 304 15.79 -14.16 -5.29
CA ALA A 304 14.89 -14.37 -4.16
C ALA A 304 13.43 -14.34 -4.61
N VAL A 305 12.68 -15.35 -4.18
CA VAL A 305 11.29 -15.57 -4.57
C VAL A 305 10.47 -15.99 -3.37
N ILE A 306 9.28 -15.42 -3.24
CA ILE A 306 8.23 -15.90 -2.33
C ILE A 306 7.08 -16.45 -3.14
N GLU A 307 6.56 -17.59 -2.69
CA GLU A 307 5.38 -18.23 -3.28
C GLU A 307 4.33 -18.48 -2.21
N PHE A 308 3.09 -18.14 -2.52
CA PHE A 308 1.91 -18.42 -1.74
C PHE A 308 1.11 -19.51 -2.44
N LEU A 309 0.94 -20.65 -1.76
CA LEU A 309 0.15 -21.77 -2.25
C LEU A 309 -1.23 -21.75 -1.63
N PHE A 310 -2.24 -21.62 -2.47
CA PHE A 310 -3.64 -21.60 -2.08
C PHE A 310 -4.37 -22.85 -2.57
N PHE A 311 -5.27 -23.40 -1.77
CA PHE A 311 -6.33 -24.26 -2.26
C PHE A 311 -7.57 -23.45 -2.62
N VAL A 312 -8.20 -23.77 -3.75
CA VAL A 312 -9.41 -23.08 -4.23
C VAL A 312 -10.65 -23.57 -3.48
N GLU A 313 -10.70 -24.86 -3.18
CA GLU A 313 -11.68 -25.49 -2.30
C GLU A 313 -11.00 -26.07 -1.07
N ARG A 314 -11.71 -26.06 0.06
CA ARG A 314 -11.19 -26.67 1.29
C ARG A 314 -10.95 -28.15 1.05
N SER A 315 -9.76 -28.63 1.40
CA SER A 315 -9.50 -30.07 1.44
C SER A 315 -10.50 -30.71 2.40
N LYS A 316 -11.33 -31.65 1.91
CA LYS A 316 -12.14 -32.51 2.78
C LYS A 316 -11.18 -33.46 3.47
N SER A 317 -10.68 -33.10 4.64
CA SER A 317 -10.01 -34.09 5.47
C SER A 317 -11.05 -35.14 5.90
N SER A 318 -10.73 -36.40 5.64
CA SER A 318 -11.53 -37.59 5.95
C SER A 318 -11.67 -37.76 7.46
N ASN A 319 -12.59 -37.05 8.09
CA ASN A 319 -13.03 -37.29 9.47
C ASN A 319 -14.53 -37.02 9.72
N ASP A 320 -15.34 -36.78 8.67
CA ASP A 320 -16.79 -36.63 8.79
C ASP A 320 -17.57 -37.96 8.65
N GLU A 321 -16.97 -39.07 9.09
CA GLU A 321 -17.68 -40.32 9.37
C GLU A 321 -17.46 -40.74 10.82
N CYS A 322 -18.21 -40.14 11.75
CA CYS A 322 -18.68 -40.87 12.92
C CYS A 322 -19.94 -40.24 13.53
N GLY A 323 -21.05 -40.96 13.44
CA GLY A 323 -21.77 -41.35 14.64
C GLY A 323 -22.78 -40.37 15.22
N ARG A 324 -24.04 -40.59 14.84
CA ARG A 324 -25.24 -40.22 15.58
C ARG A 324 -25.22 -40.83 17.01
N VAL A 325 -25.66 -40.02 17.99
CA VAL A 325 -26.23 -40.33 19.33
C VAL A 325 -25.29 -40.68 20.50
N SER A 326 -25.21 -39.81 21.52
CA SER A 326 -25.80 -40.01 22.88
C SER A 326 -25.20 -39.08 23.94
N THR A 327 -26.09 -38.50 24.75
CA THR A 327 -25.84 -37.69 25.95
C THR A 327 -25.17 -38.47 27.09
N ALA A 328 -24.13 -37.91 27.71
CA ALA A 328 -23.85 -38.07 29.15
C ALA A 328 -22.82 -37.04 29.64
N ASN A 329 -23.11 -36.47 30.82
CA ASN A 329 -22.29 -35.52 31.56
C ASN A 329 -20.93 -36.08 32.00
N GLY A 330 -19.91 -35.23 31.98
CA GLY A 330 -18.63 -35.48 32.65
C GLY A 330 -17.72 -34.25 32.54
N ALA A 331 -17.51 -33.58 33.67
CA ALA A 331 -16.69 -32.38 33.78
C ALA A 331 -15.18 -32.66 33.78
N VAL A 332 -14.43 -31.58 33.63
CA VAL A 332 -13.01 -31.32 33.98
C VAL A 332 -12.01 -31.34 32.82
N GLY A 333 -11.30 -30.20 32.67
CA GLY A 333 -10.04 -30.12 31.92
C GLY A 333 -9.81 -28.78 31.22
N GLY A 334 -9.68 -27.68 31.97
CA GLY A 334 -9.38 -26.36 31.40
C GLY A 334 -7.97 -26.31 30.77
N SER A 335 -7.91 -26.07 29.47
CA SER A 335 -6.71 -25.59 28.78
C SER A 335 -6.95 -24.15 28.35
N SER A 336 -6.19 -23.25 28.98
CA SER A 336 -6.29 -21.81 28.81
C SER A 336 -5.90 -21.42 27.38
N ARG A 337 -6.90 -21.14 26.53
CA ARG A 337 -6.70 -20.39 25.29
C ARG A 337 -6.20 -19.00 25.69
N ARG A 338 -4.89 -18.76 25.62
CA ARG A 338 -4.35 -17.40 25.64
C ARG A 338 -5.05 -16.62 24.54
N SER A 339 -5.79 -15.60 24.91
CA SER A 339 -6.56 -14.81 23.95
C SER A 339 -5.59 -14.04 23.06
N ILE A 340 -5.70 -14.27 21.75
CA ILE A 340 -5.11 -13.47 20.66
C ILE A 340 -5.41 -11.96 20.80
N ALA A 341 -6.37 -11.60 21.65
CA ALA A 341 -6.78 -10.23 21.94
C ALA A 341 -5.69 -9.33 22.55
N GLU A 342 -4.70 -9.86 23.28
CA GLU A 342 -3.71 -8.99 23.96
C GLU A 342 -2.60 -8.48 23.01
N ASP A 343 -2.22 -9.24 21.98
CA ASP A 343 -1.24 -8.81 20.95
C ASP A 343 -1.87 -8.07 19.75
N SER A 344 -3.20 -7.91 19.72
CA SER A 344 -3.96 -7.42 18.55
C SER A 344 -4.28 -5.93 18.56
N ARG A 345 -4.13 -5.24 19.70
CA ARG A 345 -4.55 -3.83 19.81
C ARG A 345 -3.68 -2.88 18.97
N ALA A 346 -2.44 -3.25 18.69
CA ALA A 346 -1.49 -2.42 17.92
C ALA A 346 -1.81 -2.37 16.42
N ASP A 347 -2.61 -3.28 15.86
CA ASP A 347 -2.72 -3.44 14.40
C ASP A 347 -3.96 -2.78 13.76
N SER A 348 -4.84 -2.19 14.55
CA SER A 348 -6.01 -1.48 14.01
C SER A 348 -5.60 -0.24 13.19
N TYR A 349 -6.50 0.25 12.32
CA TYR A 349 -6.30 1.47 11.52
C TYR A 349 -5.77 2.68 12.31
N GLU A 350 -6.03 2.72 13.62
CA GLU A 350 -5.62 3.81 14.51
C GLU A 350 -4.25 3.61 15.16
N ASN A 351 -3.75 2.37 15.19
CA ASN A 351 -2.53 1.98 15.90
C ASN A 351 -1.40 1.45 14.98
N PHE A 352 -1.64 1.37 13.67
CA PHE A 352 -0.70 0.80 12.69
C PHE A 352 0.73 1.39 12.73
N ASP A 353 0.88 2.63 13.20
CA ASP A 353 2.14 3.36 13.29
C ASP A 353 2.84 3.24 14.66
N LYS A 354 2.28 2.49 15.62
CA LYS A 354 2.92 2.29 16.93
C LYS A 354 4.02 1.24 16.79
N GLU A 355 5.22 1.57 17.29
CA GLU A 355 6.28 0.58 17.47
C GLU A 355 5.74 -0.58 18.33
N GLU A 356 5.86 -1.81 17.82
CA GLU A 356 5.55 -3.05 18.56
C GLU A 356 6.72 -3.46 19.44
#